data_AF-W2SG59-F1
#
_entry.id   AF-W2SG59-F1
#
_cell.length_a   1.000
_cell.length_b   1.000
_cell.length_c   1.000
_cell.angle_alpha   90.00
_cell.angle_beta   90.00
_cell.angle_gamma   90.00
#
_symmetry.space_group_name_H-M   'P 1'
#
loop_
_entity.id
_entity.type
_entity.pdbx_description
1 polymer ?
#
loop_
_entity_poly.entity_id
_entity_poly.type
_entity_poly.pdbx_seq_one_letter_code
_entity_poly.pdbx_strand_id
1 'polypeptide(L)'
;MARQNGLLALIGDGVHKLNPFTLLNGIDKGQFYRIHASCCSGTEVPILHPFTRHKNVAMYRTIFGRLKEVIGHVRGLRVVLESGKAAIRAAKEAFPKAHVEG
;
A
#
# COMPACT_ATOMS: atom_id res chain seq x y z
N MET A 1 -11.23 -11.29 -7.45
CA MET A 1 -9.92 -11.94 -7.66
C MET A 1 -9.20 -12.21 -6.33
N ALA A 2 -8.52 -11.25 -5.68
CA ALA A 2 -7.73 -11.56 -4.46
C ALA A 2 -8.53 -12.19 -3.30
N ARG A 3 -9.74 -11.70 -3.00
CA ARG A 3 -10.60 -12.30 -1.95
C ARG A 3 -11.05 -13.72 -2.28
N GLN A 4 -11.25 -14.03 -3.56
CA GLN A 4 -11.68 -15.35 -4.03
C GLN A 4 -10.52 -16.35 -4.03
N ASN A 5 -9.28 -15.87 -4.12
CA ASN A 5 -8.08 -16.69 -4.16
C ASN A 5 -7.44 -16.88 -2.77
N GLY A 6 -8.13 -16.49 -1.70
CA GLY A 6 -7.61 -16.57 -0.33
C GLY A 6 -6.50 -15.55 -0.09
N LEU A 7 -6.86 -14.29 0.19
CA LEU A 7 -5.90 -13.24 0.51
C LEU A 7 -5.06 -13.63 1.74
N LEU A 8 -3.74 -13.76 1.54
CA LEU A 8 -2.78 -14.06 2.62
C LEU A 8 -2.18 -12.77 3.19
N ALA A 9 -1.72 -11.89 2.30
CA ALA A 9 -1.05 -10.66 2.69
C ALA A 9 -1.26 -9.54 1.68
N LEU A 10 -1.24 -8.31 2.17
CA LEU A 10 -1.03 -7.12 1.35
C LEU A 10 0.44 -6.73 1.46
N ILE A 11 1.06 -6.53 0.32
CA ILE A 11 2.47 -6.15 0.23
C ILE A 11 2.53 -4.76 -0.42
N GLY A 12 3.12 -3.82 0.31
CA GLY A 12 3.29 -2.43 -0.12
C GLY A 12 4.75 -2.09 -0.32
N ASP A 13 5.18 -1.98 -1.57
CA ASP A 13 6.52 -1.54 -1.99
C ASP A 13 6.41 -0.13 -2.57
N GLY A 14 7.44 0.69 -2.35
CA GLY A 14 7.47 2.04 -2.82
C GLY A 14 8.76 2.43 -3.52
N VAL A 15 8.70 2.50 -4.85
CA VAL A 15 9.78 3.02 -5.69
C VAL A 15 9.98 4.52 -5.42
N HIS A 16 11.14 4.84 -4.84
CA HIS A 16 11.55 6.20 -4.52
C HIS A 16 12.17 6.89 -5.74
N LYS A 17 11.96 8.21 -5.86
CA LYS A 17 12.46 9.08 -6.95
C LYS A 17 11.85 8.71 -8.30
N LEU A 18 10.63 9.19 -8.52
CA LEU A 18 9.97 9.11 -9.82
C LEU A 18 10.79 9.88 -10.87
N ASN A 19 11.13 9.21 -11.99
CA ASN A 19 11.96 9.73 -13.09
C ASN A 19 11.48 11.13 -13.58
N PRO A 20 12.37 12.04 -14.00
CA PRO A 20 12.19 13.50 -14.01
C PRO A 20 11.29 14.05 -15.14
N PHE A 21 10.62 13.21 -15.92
CA PHE A 21 9.88 13.65 -17.11
C PHE A 21 8.45 14.15 -16.86
N THR A 22 7.84 13.86 -15.71
CA THR A 22 6.42 14.17 -15.47
C THR A 22 6.15 15.24 -14.42
N LEU A 23 7.15 15.71 -13.67
CA LEU A 23 6.98 16.70 -12.61
C LEU A 23 8.13 17.71 -12.63
N LEU A 24 7.94 18.80 -13.38
CA LEU A 24 8.89 19.93 -13.51
C LEU A 24 9.28 20.58 -12.16
N ASN A 25 8.65 20.24 -11.04
CA ASN A 25 9.01 20.67 -9.70
C ASN A 25 8.66 19.57 -8.66
N GLY A 26 9.62 19.07 -7.87
CA GLY A 26 9.37 18.19 -6.71
C GLY A 26 9.71 16.71 -6.84
N ILE A 27 10.59 16.35 -7.79
CA ILE A 27 11.05 14.99 -8.13
C ILE A 27 11.48 14.15 -6.91
N ASP A 28 12.11 14.78 -5.93
CA ASP A 28 12.75 14.10 -4.79
C ASP A 28 11.75 13.73 -3.68
N LYS A 29 10.55 14.34 -3.70
CA LYS A 29 9.56 14.25 -2.61
C LYS A 29 8.47 13.22 -2.88
N GLY A 30 8.30 12.82 -4.15
CA GLY A 30 7.28 11.89 -4.60
C GLY A 30 7.66 10.41 -4.46
N GLN A 31 6.65 9.56 -4.63
CA GLN A 31 6.80 8.11 -4.63
C GLN A 31 5.77 7.47 -5.55
N PHE A 32 6.21 6.49 -6.33
CA PHE A 32 5.31 5.49 -6.88
C PHE A 32 5.18 4.38 -5.85
N TYR A 33 3.97 4.18 -5.36
CA TYR A 33 3.67 3.12 -4.41
C TYR A 33 2.97 1.98 -5.18
N ARG A 34 3.28 0.74 -4.84
CA ARG A 34 2.64 -0.45 -5.40
C ARG A 34 2.12 -1.29 -4.24
N ILE A 35 0.82 -1.52 -4.24
CA ILE A 35 0.16 -2.42 -3.31
C ILE A 35 -0.39 -3.60 -4.10
N HIS A 36 0.07 -4.80 -3.76
CA HIS A 36 -0.41 -6.04 -4.33
C HIS A 36 -0.81 -7.02 -3.23
N ALA A 37 -1.68 -7.96 -3.58
CA ALA A 37 -2.16 -9.02 -2.73
C ALA A 37 -1.43 -10.31 -3.07
N SER A 38 -0.83 -10.96 -2.08
CA SER A 38 -0.40 -12.35 -2.17
C SER A 38 -1.57 -13.25 -1.79
N CYS A 39 -1.86 -14.26 -2.62
CA CYS A 39 -2.98 -15.18 -2.46
C CYS A 39 -2.50 -16.62 -2.24
N CYS A 40 -3.33 -17.47 -1.62
CA CYS A 40 -3.03 -18.88 -1.36
C CYS A 40 -2.62 -19.69 -2.60
N SER A 41 -3.06 -19.29 -3.79
CA SER A 41 -2.69 -19.91 -5.06
C SER A 41 -1.25 -19.63 -5.51
N GLY A 42 -0.47 -18.88 -4.73
CA GLY A 42 0.84 -18.37 -5.14
C GLY A 42 0.76 -17.21 -6.14
N THR A 43 -0.45 -16.71 -6.42
CA THR A 43 -0.68 -15.61 -7.36
C THR A 43 -0.53 -14.27 -6.65
N GLU A 44 0.20 -13.35 -7.26
CA GLU A 44 0.21 -11.95 -6.89
C GLU A 44 -0.80 -11.16 -7.73
N VAL A 45 -1.70 -10.45 -7.05
CA VAL A 45 -2.73 -9.64 -7.69
C VAL A 45 -2.47 -8.17 -7.38
N PRO A 46 -2.11 -7.33 -8.37
CA PRO A 46 -1.97 -5.89 -8.15
C PRO A 46 -3.33 -5.30 -7.73
N ILE A 47 -3.34 -4.49 -6.67
CA ILE A 47 -4.56 -3.87 -6.14
C ILE A 47 -4.57 -2.37 -6.40
N LEU A 48 -3.48 -1.67 -6.09
CA LEU A 48 -3.41 -0.22 -6.18
C LEU A 48 -1.99 0.26 -6.51
N HIS A 49 -1.90 1.27 -7.40
CA HIS A 49 -0.63 1.88 -7.81
C HIS A 49 -0.67 3.41 -7.62
N PRO A 50 -0.62 3.93 -6.38
CA PRO A 50 -0.72 5.36 -6.17
C PRO A 50 0.56 6.10 -6.57
N PHE A 51 0.37 7.20 -7.30
CA PHE A 51 1.40 8.22 -7.51
C PHE A 51 1.23 9.30 -6.46
N THR A 52 2.25 9.52 -5.64
CA THR A 52 2.22 10.53 -4.57
C THR A 52 3.25 11.60 -4.81
N ARG A 53 2.90 12.85 -4.51
CA ARG A 53 3.84 13.98 -4.51
C ARG A 53 4.64 14.08 -3.21
N HIS A 54 4.16 13.46 -2.13
CA HIS A 54 4.75 13.52 -0.80
C HIS A 54 4.58 12.18 -0.07
N LYS A 55 5.60 11.78 0.69
CA LYS A 55 5.62 10.57 1.53
C LYS A 55 5.24 10.89 2.98
N ASN A 56 4.01 11.35 3.21
CA ASN A 56 3.53 11.72 4.55
C ASN A 56 2.33 10.87 5.00
N VAL A 57 2.02 10.92 6.29
CA VAL A 57 0.95 10.11 6.90
C VAL A 57 -0.41 10.38 6.26
N ALA A 58 -0.72 11.64 5.90
CA ALA A 58 -2.00 12.00 5.30
C ALA A 58 -2.21 11.35 3.92
N MET A 59 -1.15 11.28 3.11
CA MET A 59 -1.18 10.57 1.83
C MET A 59 -1.39 9.07 2.04
N TYR A 60 -0.65 8.45 2.96
CA TYR A 60 -0.83 7.02 3.26
C TYR A 60 -2.21 6.71 3.85
N ARG A 61 -2.79 7.58 4.67
CA ARG A 61 -4.18 7.42 5.16
C ARG A 61 -5.17 7.37 4.01
N THR A 62 -5.01 8.26 3.02
CA THR A 62 -5.85 8.26 1.82
C THR A 62 -5.69 6.96 1.04
N ILE A 63 -4.45 6.51 0.83
CA ILE A 63 -4.14 5.26 0.12
C ILE A 63 -4.77 4.05 0.83
N PHE A 64 -4.51 3.87 2.12
CA PHE A 64 -5.00 2.72 2.87
C PHE A 64 -6.52 2.79 3.12
N GLY A 65 -7.10 3.99 3.21
CA GLY A 65 -8.54 4.19 3.24
C GLY A 65 -9.21 3.66 1.96
N ARG A 66 -8.70 4.05 0.79
CA ARG A 66 -9.17 3.52 -0.50
C ARG A 66 -8.96 2.02 -0.63
N LEU A 67 -7.80 1.54 -0.18
CA LEU A 67 -7.51 0.11 -0.18
C LEU A 67 -8.53 -0.68 0.65
N LYS A 68 -8.89 -0.18 1.83
CA LYS A 68 -9.89 -0.77 2.72
C LYS A 68 -11.27 -0.86 2.07
N GLU A 69 -11.67 0.16 1.31
CA GLU A 69 -12.93 0.14 0.56
C GLU A 69 -12.92 -0.97 -0.50
N VAL A 70 -11.79 -1.16 -1.22
CA VAL A 70 -11.65 -2.16 -2.28
C VAL A 70 -11.60 -3.59 -1.74
N ILE A 71 -10.78 -3.84 -0.72
CA ILE A 71 -10.59 -5.20 -0.20
C ILE A 71 -11.68 -5.61 0.80
N GLY A 72 -12.43 -4.64 1.35
CA GLY A 72 -13.44 -4.85 2.37
C GLY A 72 -12.88 -5.41 3.68
N HIS A 73 -13.75 -5.96 4.52
CA HIS A 73 -13.33 -6.60 5.76
C HIS A 73 -12.65 -7.95 5.49
N VAL A 74 -11.44 -8.12 6.02
CA VAL A 74 -10.67 -9.37 5.97
C VAL A 74 -10.20 -9.68 7.39
N ARG A 75 -10.54 -10.87 7.91
CA ARG A 75 -10.04 -11.35 9.21
C ARG A 75 -8.61 -11.85 9.07
N GLY A 76 -7.78 -11.59 10.09
CA GLY A 76 -6.39 -12.06 10.11
C GLY A 76 -5.51 -11.47 8.99
N LEU A 77 -5.86 -10.28 8.49
CA LEU A 77 -5.12 -9.63 7.42
C LEU A 77 -3.67 -9.38 7.84
N ARG A 78 -2.71 -9.84 7.03
CA ARG A 78 -1.30 -9.48 7.15
C ARG A 78 -0.96 -8.35 6.18
N VAL A 79 -0.23 -7.35 6.64
CA VAL A 79 0.22 -6.20 5.83
C VAL A 79 1.72 -6.06 6.01
N VAL A 80 2.47 -6.21 4.92
CA VAL A 80 3.93 -6.10 4.89
C VAL A 80 4.29 -4.87 4.05
N LEU A 81 5.03 -3.93 4.63
CA LEU A 81 5.34 -2.66 4.00
C LEU A 81 6.84 -2.44 3.93
N GLU A 82 7.38 -2.25 2.73
CA GLU A 82 8.71 -1.68 2.50
C GLU A 82 8.59 -0.15 2.52
N SER A 83 8.20 0.42 3.66
CA SER A 83 7.91 1.84 3.75
C SER A 83 8.11 2.39 5.16
N GLY A 84 8.56 3.64 5.24
CA GLY A 84 8.92 4.29 6.50
C GLY A 84 7.75 4.41 7.49
N LYS A 85 8.08 4.84 8.72
CA LYS A 85 7.16 4.97 9.88
C LYS A 85 5.78 5.56 9.56
N ALA A 86 5.70 6.48 8.59
CA ALA A 86 4.45 7.10 8.17
C ALA A 86 3.44 6.12 7.55
N ALA A 87 3.90 5.19 6.71
CA ALA A 87 3.03 4.20 6.09
C ALA A 87 2.58 3.14 7.10
N ILE A 88 3.49 2.65 7.94
CA ILE A 88 3.17 1.70 9.02
C ILE A 88 2.08 2.27 9.93
N ARG A 89 2.23 3.54 10.35
CA ARG A 89 1.22 4.23 11.16
C ARG A 89 -0.13 4.27 10.45
N ALA A 90 -0.17 4.73 9.20
CA ALA A 90 -1.42 4.86 8.45
C ALA A 90 -2.08 3.49 8.19
N ALA A 91 -1.30 2.44 7.96
CA ALA A 91 -1.81 1.09 7.78
C ALA A 91 -2.44 0.53 9.07
N LYS A 92 -1.78 0.73 10.23
CA LYS A 92 -2.34 0.36 11.54
C LYS A 92 -3.65 1.09 11.84
N GLU A 93 -3.74 2.37 11.47
CA GLU A 93 -4.98 3.15 11.61
C GLU A 93 -6.09 2.65 10.68
N ALA A 94 -5.78 2.31 9.42
CA ALA A 94 -6.76 1.81 8.46
C ALA A 94 -7.23 0.38 8.78
N PHE A 95 -6.31 -0.47 9.25
CA PHE A 95 -6.52 -1.88 9.55
C PHE A 95 -6.15 -2.22 11.01
N PRO A 96 -6.93 -1.79 12.02
CA PRO A 96 -6.59 -1.96 13.44
C PRO A 96 -6.47 -3.42 13.91
N LYS A 97 -7.06 -4.36 13.16
CA LYS A 97 -7.04 -5.80 13.47
C LYS A 97 -6.05 -6.59 12.58
N ALA A 98 -5.28 -5.90 11.75
CA ALA A 98 -4.28 -6.52 10.89
C ALA A 98 -2.95 -6.66 11.62
N HIS A 99 -2.16 -7.68 11.24
CA HIS A 99 -0.75 -7.76 11.60
C HIS A 99 0.06 -6.93 10.61
N VAL A 100 0.65 -5.82 11.07
CA VAL A 100 1.38 -4.88 10.21
C VAL A 100 2.88 -4.97 10.51
N GLU A 101 3.67 -5.28 9.48
CA GLU A 101 5.12 -5.42 9.48
C GLU A 101 5.76 -4.41 8.53
N GLY A 102 6.91 -3.85 8.90
CA GLY A 102 7.67 -2.88 8.11
C GLY A 102 8.72 -2.16 8.92
#